data_AF-A0A815NDJ5-F1
#
_entry.id   AF-A0A815NDJ5-F1
#
_cell.length_a   1.000
_cell.length_b   1.000
_cell.length_c   1.000
_cell.angle_alpha   90.00
_cell.angle_beta   90.00
_cell.angle_gamma   90.00
#
_symmetry.space_group_name_H-M   'P 1'
#
loop_
_entity.id
_entity.type
_entity.pdbx_description
1 polymer ?
#
loop_
_entity_poly.entity_id
_entity_poly.type
_entity_poly.pdbx_seq_one_letter_code
_entity_poly.pdbx_strand_id
1 'polypeptide(L)'
;MKFSLFAPTIDDVKLILDDKEIDMDKHSDGRFICNVDNISNGDHKYKFRIKKKEWIWSNSIDIIDPYATKYNLKEKCALFRSENGKEYHEEFHWKYDQIKLPENKQLVLYEMFVQDFADNGQFSGVINKLDYLVELGINAIELIPIMGIEEAENDTWGYLPSHFFSIRSSYGTKNDLKLLVDECHSRKIRVFIDCVFNHTDEECPLAQIDRNYWYYKGKHHPDDPYNWGPELNYDFQDQELKVEPAVKFISDVVKYWFEEFHLDGIKFDAAKQMDNFEILGKLDRLARSIRSDQPFLSQAEYVPENKD
;
A
#
# COMPACT_ATOMS: atom_id res chain seq x y z
N MET A 1 -14.70 -4.54 -18.31
CA MET A 1 -13.82 -4.10 -17.20
C MET A 1 -12.91 -2.98 -17.67
N LYS A 2 -12.66 -1.96 -16.83
CA LYS A 2 -11.77 -0.83 -17.16
C LYS A 2 -10.40 -1.06 -16.55
N PHE A 3 -9.34 -0.93 -17.34
CA PHE A 3 -7.96 -0.89 -16.87
C PHE A 3 -7.41 0.51 -17.08
N SER A 4 -6.60 1.00 -16.14
CA SER A 4 -6.10 2.36 -16.16
C SER A 4 -4.72 2.43 -15.54
N LEU A 5 -3.78 3.09 -16.20
CA LEU A 5 -2.43 3.36 -15.68
C LEU A 5 -2.16 4.86 -15.76
N PHE A 6 -1.81 5.51 -14.65
CA PHE A 6 -1.32 6.88 -14.68
C PHE A 6 0.18 6.90 -15.01
N ALA A 7 0.51 7.31 -16.22
CA ALA A 7 1.87 7.27 -16.76
C ALA A 7 2.11 8.46 -17.71
N PRO A 8 2.03 9.71 -17.21
CA PRO A 8 1.94 10.90 -18.06
C PRO A 8 3.16 11.11 -18.96
N THR A 9 4.33 10.67 -18.52
CA THR A 9 5.61 10.80 -19.25
C THR A 9 5.88 9.67 -20.23
N ILE A 10 5.02 8.64 -20.30
CA ILE A 10 5.16 7.49 -21.18
C ILE A 10 4.51 7.76 -22.54
N ASP A 11 5.12 7.25 -23.61
CA ASP A 11 4.64 7.44 -24.98
C ASP A 11 3.54 6.44 -25.37
N ASP A 12 3.70 5.18 -24.96
CA ASP A 12 2.85 4.07 -25.37
C ASP A 12 2.72 3.05 -24.23
N VAL A 13 1.48 2.59 -24.01
CA VAL A 13 1.16 1.59 -23.00
C VAL A 13 0.22 0.55 -23.61
N LYS A 14 0.53 -0.72 -23.35
CA LYS A 14 -0.37 -1.83 -23.62
C LYS A 14 -0.77 -2.53 -22.33
N LEU A 15 -2.01 -2.98 -22.26
CA LEU A 15 -2.46 -3.99 -21.32
C LEU A 15 -2.06 -5.37 -21.88
N ILE A 16 -1.42 -6.19 -21.05
CA ILE A 16 -1.20 -7.60 -21.33
C ILE A 16 -2.14 -8.39 -20.42
N LEU A 17 -3.23 -8.93 -20.94
CA LEU A 17 -4.25 -9.70 -20.20
C LEU A 17 -4.27 -11.15 -20.67
N ASP A 18 -3.89 -12.09 -19.81
CA ASP A 18 -3.72 -13.52 -20.14
C ASP A 18 -3.00 -13.73 -21.49
N ASP A 19 -1.84 -13.09 -21.62
CA ASP A 19 -0.96 -13.12 -22.80
C ASP A 19 -1.51 -12.41 -24.06
N LYS A 20 -2.69 -11.78 -23.98
CA LYS A 20 -3.22 -10.91 -25.06
C LYS A 20 -2.76 -9.48 -24.86
N GLU A 21 -2.18 -8.89 -25.89
CA GLU A 21 -1.85 -7.46 -25.91
C GLU A 21 -3.04 -6.63 -26.38
N ILE A 22 -3.32 -5.54 -25.66
CA ILE A 22 -4.39 -4.60 -25.95
C ILE A 22 -3.80 -3.20 -25.83
N ASP A 23 -3.88 -2.41 -26.90
CA ASP A 23 -3.42 -1.01 -26.89
C ASP A 23 -4.30 -0.17 -25.95
N MET A 24 -3.69 0.77 -25.23
CA MET A 24 -4.39 1.68 -24.32
C MET A 24 -4.36 3.10 -24.87
N ASP A 25 -5.49 3.80 -24.77
CA ASP A 25 -5.59 5.19 -25.22
C ASP A 25 -5.00 6.12 -24.17
N LYS A 26 -4.11 7.03 -24.59
CA LYS A 26 -3.59 8.10 -23.72
C LYS A 26 -4.62 9.22 -23.61
N HIS A 27 -5.05 9.51 -22.40
CA HIS A 27 -5.97 10.61 -22.07
C HIS A 27 -5.20 11.88 -21.66
N SER A 28 -5.90 13.01 -21.75
CA SER A 28 -5.37 14.35 -21.44
C SER A 28 -5.02 14.57 -19.97
N ASP A 29 -5.47 13.69 -19.08
CA ASP A 29 -5.15 13.69 -17.65
C ASP A 29 -3.95 12.81 -17.32
N GLY A 30 -3.18 12.36 -18.32
CA GLY A 30 -1.98 11.55 -18.13
C GLY A 30 -2.24 10.05 -17.94
N ARG A 31 -3.50 9.60 -17.97
CA ARG A 31 -3.83 8.17 -17.86
C ARG A 31 -3.88 7.49 -19.21
N PHE A 32 -3.40 6.26 -19.25
CA PHE A 32 -3.68 5.30 -20.31
C PHE A 32 -4.87 4.45 -19.87
N ILE A 33 -5.88 4.29 -20.72
CA ILE A 33 -7.12 3.58 -20.38
C ILE A 33 -7.50 2.64 -21.52
N CYS A 34 -7.99 1.45 -21.17
CA CYS A 34 -8.73 0.59 -22.10
C CYS A 34 -9.91 -0.08 -21.39
N ASN A 35 -10.93 -0.44 -22.15
CA ASN A 35 -12.05 -1.26 -21.67
C ASN A 35 -11.99 -2.62 -22.36
N VAL A 36 -12.05 -3.69 -21.56
CA VAL A 36 -12.07 -5.06 -22.04
C VAL A 36 -13.41 -5.67 -21.71
N ASP A 37 -14.16 -6.03 -22.74
CA ASP A 37 -15.46 -6.69 -22.59
C ASP A 37 -15.31 -8.21 -22.55
N ASN A 38 -16.29 -8.89 -21.96
CA ASN A 38 -16.40 -10.35 -21.96
C ASN A 38 -15.17 -11.09 -21.39
N ILE A 39 -14.54 -10.54 -20.35
CA ILE A 39 -13.57 -11.30 -19.56
C ILE A 39 -14.31 -12.51 -18.97
N SER A 40 -13.76 -13.71 -19.18
CA SER A 40 -14.37 -14.95 -18.71
C SER A 40 -14.48 -14.98 -17.18
N ASN A 41 -15.26 -15.91 -16.65
CA ASN A 41 -15.26 -16.15 -15.21
C ASN A 41 -13.99 -16.91 -14.81
N GLY A 42 -13.41 -16.55 -13.67
CA GLY A 42 -12.24 -17.23 -13.12
C GLY A 42 -11.11 -16.28 -12.75
N ASP A 43 -9.95 -16.85 -12.48
CA ASP A 43 -8.75 -16.11 -12.10
C ASP A 43 -7.98 -15.70 -13.35
N HIS A 44 -7.50 -14.45 -13.34
CA HIS A 44 -6.87 -13.79 -14.47
C HIS A 44 -5.60 -13.08 -14.01
N LYS A 45 -4.68 -12.88 -14.94
CA LYS A 45 -3.47 -12.09 -14.73
C LYS A 45 -3.35 -10.98 -15.75
N TYR A 46 -2.85 -9.84 -15.30
CA TYR A 46 -2.51 -8.76 -16.21
C TYR A 46 -1.26 -8.00 -15.79
N LYS A 47 -0.69 -7.26 -16.72
CA LYS A 47 0.42 -6.32 -16.49
C LYS A 47 0.35 -5.20 -17.53
N PHE A 48 1.07 -4.13 -17.29
CA PHE A 48 1.22 -3.06 -18.27
C PHE A 48 2.59 -3.17 -18.94
N ARG A 49 2.61 -3.11 -20.26
CA ARG A 49 3.83 -2.93 -21.04
C ARG A 49 3.97 -1.47 -21.39
N ILE A 50 4.95 -0.79 -20.82
CA ILE A 50 5.22 0.62 -21.06
C ILE A 50 6.39 0.78 -22.02
N LYS A 51 6.35 1.83 -22.84
CA LYS A 51 7.44 2.17 -23.77
C LYS A 51 7.71 3.67 -23.73
N LYS A 52 8.95 4.02 -23.40
CA LYS A 52 9.48 5.38 -23.46
C LYS A 52 10.40 5.51 -24.68
N LYS A 53 10.22 6.54 -25.49
CA LYS A 53 11.11 6.86 -26.62
C LYS A 53 12.34 7.57 -26.10
N GLU A 54 13.45 6.85 -25.95
CA GLU A 54 14.76 7.47 -25.81
C GLU A 54 15.50 7.53 -27.15
N TRP A 55 16.39 8.52 -27.31
CA TRP A 55 16.78 9.08 -28.61
C TRP A 55 17.42 8.11 -29.62
N ILE A 56 17.76 6.88 -29.23
CA ILE A 56 18.38 5.85 -30.09
C ILE A 56 17.84 4.42 -29.84
N TRP A 57 17.21 4.12 -28.69
CA TRP A 57 16.68 2.79 -28.38
C TRP A 57 15.33 2.91 -27.69
N SER A 58 14.32 2.17 -28.16
CA SER A 58 13.04 2.04 -27.46
C SER A 58 12.96 0.67 -26.80
N ASN A 59 13.17 0.60 -25.49
CA ASN A 59 12.92 -0.61 -24.73
C ASN A 59 11.52 -0.53 -24.14
N SER A 60 10.76 -1.61 -24.28
CA SER A 60 9.53 -1.80 -23.54
C SER A 60 9.81 -2.59 -22.27
N ILE A 61 9.19 -2.21 -21.16
CA ILE A 61 9.27 -2.97 -19.91
C ILE A 61 7.86 -3.35 -19.45
N ASP A 62 7.75 -4.51 -18.81
CA ASP A 62 6.53 -4.98 -18.19
C ASP A 62 6.55 -4.60 -16.71
N ILE A 63 5.49 -3.92 -16.25
CA ILE A 63 5.32 -3.51 -14.86
C ILE A 63 4.03 -4.10 -14.29
N ILE A 64 4.06 -4.37 -12.98
CA ILE A 64 2.86 -4.65 -12.21
C ILE A 64 2.08 -3.34 -12.04
N ASP A 65 0.74 -3.41 -12.00
CA ASP A 65 -0.08 -2.24 -11.70
C ASP A 65 0.31 -1.67 -10.31
N PRO A 66 0.69 -0.38 -10.20
CA PRO A 66 0.93 0.26 -8.90
C PRO A 66 -0.25 0.14 -7.92
N TYR A 67 -1.48 -0.05 -8.41
CA TYR A 67 -2.71 -0.23 -7.65
C TYR A 67 -3.12 -1.71 -7.47
N ALA A 68 -2.28 -2.67 -7.86
CA ALA A 68 -2.58 -4.09 -7.70
C ALA A 68 -2.80 -4.46 -6.22
N THR A 69 -3.98 -5.02 -5.90
CA THR A 69 -4.27 -5.54 -4.56
C THR A 69 -3.79 -6.97 -4.34
N LYS A 70 -3.44 -7.65 -5.43
CA LYS A 70 -2.79 -8.96 -5.47
C LYS A 70 -1.89 -9.03 -6.70
N TYR A 71 -0.72 -9.62 -6.56
CA TYR A 71 0.27 -9.72 -7.63
C TYR A 71 1.09 -11.00 -7.51
N ASN A 72 1.91 -11.27 -8.51
CA ASN A 72 2.92 -12.30 -8.54
C ASN A 72 4.22 -11.69 -9.04
N LEU A 73 5.21 -11.58 -8.15
CA LEU A 73 6.49 -10.94 -8.45
C LEU A 73 7.28 -11.71 -9.51
N LYS A 74 7.25 -13.06 -9.47
CA LYS A 74 7.98 -13.91 -10.41
C LYS A 74 7.49 -13.74 -11.86
N GLU A 75 6.18 -13.63 -12.05
CA GLU A 75 5.57 -13.39 -13.36
C GLU A 75 5.47 -11.90 -13.72
N LYS A 76 5.82 -11.00 -12.79
CA LYS A 76 5.64 -9.55 -12.89
C LYS A 76 4.23 -9.19 -13.36
N CYS A 77 3.20 -9.69 -12.69
CA CYS A 77 1.81 -9.43 -13.03
C CYS A 77 0.92 -9.17 -11.80
N ALA A 78 -0.11 -8.37 -12.00
CA ALA A 78 -1.25 -8.25 -11.10
C ALA A 78 -2.21 -9.44 -11.31
N LEU A 79 -2.89 -9.84 -10.24
CA LEU A 79 -3.83 -10.95 -10.22
C LEU A 79 -5.21 -10.44 -9.82
N PHE A 80 -6.25 -10.89 -10.51
CA PHE A 80 -7.64 -10.57 -10.18
C PHE A 80 -8.55 -11.74 -10.53
N ARG A 81 -9.77 -11.71 -10.02
CA ARG A 81 -10.83 -12.66 -10.39
C ARG A 81 -11.93 -11.92 -11.11
N SER A 82 -12.48 -12.53 -12.15
CA SER A 82 -13.62 -12.01 -12.89
C SER A 82 -14.85 -12.88 -12.66
N GLU A 83 -16.00 -12.26 -12.43
CA GLU A 83 -17.30 -12.90 -12.46
C GLU A 83 -18.30 -12.02 -13.21
N ASN A 84 -18.96 -12.60 -14.22
CA ASN A 84 -19.90 -11.91 -15.10
C ASN A 84 -19.30 -10.65 -15.77
N GLY A 85 -18.03 -10.73 -16.16
CA GLY A 85 -17.30 -9.66 -16.85
C GLY A 85 -16.91 -8.45 -15.96
N LYS A 86 -17.03 -8.60 -14.64
CA LYS A 86 -16.65 -7.61 -13.62
C LYS A 86 -15.62 -8.20 -12.67
N GLU A 87 -14.84 -7.31 -12.05
CA GLU A 87 -13.90 -7.74 -11.03
C GLU A 87 -14.68 -8.25 -9.82
N TYR A 88 -14.33 -9.45 -9.39
CA TYR A 88 -14.94 -10.10 -8.24
C TYR A 88 -14.07 -9.88 -7.01
N HIS A 89 -14.72 -9.48 -5.94
CA HIS A 89 -14.14 -9.45 -4.61
C HIS A 89 -15.00 -10.33 -3.71
N GLU A 90 -14.34 -11.16 -2.91
CA GLU A 90 -15.03 -11.94 -1.89
C GLU A 90 -15.59 -10.98 -0.83
N GLU A 91 -16.90 -11.00 -0.63
CA GLU A 91 -17.56 -10.15 0.37
C GLU A 91 -17.13 -10.54 1.78
N PHE A 92 -16.88 -9.54 2.61
CA PHE A 92 -16.62 -9.71 4.04
C PHE A 92 -17.71 -9.00 4.84
N HIS A 93 -18.34 -9.73 5.77
CA HIS A 93 -19.38 -9.18 6.63
C HIS A 93 -18.80 -8.92 8.02
N TRP A 94 -18.50 -7.65 8.32
CA TRP A 94 -18.07 -7.20 9.64
C TRP A 94 -19.14 -7.49 10.70
N LYS A 95 -18.74 -8.11 11.82
CA LYS A 95 -19.66 -8.47 12.91
C LYS A 95 -19.59 -7.48 14.06
N TYR A 96 -18.45 -6.80 14.22
CA TYR A 96 -18.12 -6.07 15.45
C TYR A 96 -17.73 -4.60 15.22
N ASP A 97 -17.87 -4.08 14.00
CA ASP A 97 -17.49 -2.69 13.65
C ASP A 97 -18.27 -1.61 14.43
N GLN A 98 -19.46 -1.95 14.95
CA GLN A 98 -20.26 -1.08 15.83
C GLN A 98 -19.78 -1.05 17.30
N ILE A 99 -18.84 -1.90 17.70
CA ILE A 99 -18.33 -1.89 19.08
C ILE A 99 -17.55 -0.61 19.31
N LYS A 100 -17.88 0.11 20.39
CA LYS A 100 -17.12 1.30 20.77
C LYS A 100 -15.73 0.91 21.29
N LEU A 101 -14.70 1.38 20.60
CA LEU A 101 -13.30 1.11 20.92
C LEU A 101 -12.76 2.04 22.03
N PRO A 102 -11.65 1.68 22.70
CA PRO A 102 -11.04 2.49 23.76
C PRO A 102 -10.51 3.85 23.25
N GLU A 103 -10.63 4.86 24.10
CA GLU A 103 -10.13 6.21 23.85
C GLU A 103 -8.59 6.25 23.92
N ASN A 104 -7.97 7.21 23.23
CA ASN A 104 -6.50 7.29 23.09
C ASN A 104 -5.73 7.25 24.42
N LYS A 105 -6.27 7.85 25.49
CA LYS A 105 -5.63 7.90 26.83
C LYS A 105 -5.63 6.56 27.57
N GLN A 106 -6.31 5.55 27.04
CA GLN A 106 -6.46 4.22 27.65
C GLN A 106 -5.55 3.19 27.00
N LEU A 107 -4.85 3.53 25.91
CA LEU A 107 -4.16 2.55 25.10
C LEU A 107 -2.90 2.02 25.78
N VAL A 108 -2.75 0.70 25.73
CA VAL A 108 -1.52 -0.04 25.96
C VAL A 108 -1.24 -0.78 24.66
N LEU A 109 -0.29 -0.24 23.90
CA LEU A 109 0.03 -0.67 22.54
C LEU A 109 1.02 -1.83 22.57
N TYR A 110 0.81 -2.83 21.72
CA TYR A 110 1.70 -3.95 21.49
C TYR A 110 2.14 -3.98 20.02
N GLU A 111 3.40 -3.63 19.75
CA GLU A 111 4.01 -3.76 18.42
C GLU A 111 4.21 -5.24 18.08
N MET A 112 3.81 -5.64 16.88
CA MET A 112 3.71 -7.04 16.49
C MET A 112 4.31 -7.29 15.11
N PHE A 113 5.33 -8.14 15.10
CA PHE A 113 5.74 -8.86 13.91
C PHE A 113 4.93 -10.15 13.78
N VAL A 114 4.02 -10.21 12.81
CA VAL A 114 3.08 -11.35 12.63
C VAL A 114 3.84 -12.67 12.48
N GLN A 115 4.94 -12.67 11.74
CA GLN A 115 5.76 -13.86 11.49
C GLN A 115 6.28 -14.50 12.79
N ASP A 116 6.71 -13.68 13.74
CA ASP A 116 7.30 -14.13 15.00
C ASP A 116 6.23 -14.41 16.07
N PHE A 117 5.16 -13.63 16.09
CA PHE A 117 4.11 -13.76 17.09
C PHE A 117 3.18 -14.94 16.82
N ALA A 118 2.80 -15.17 15.57
CA ALA A 118 1.86 -16.22 15.19
C ALA A 118 2.59 -17.57 15.01
N ASP A 119 2.02 -18.66 15.54
CA ASP A 119 2.65 -19.99 15.45
C ASP A 119 2.83 -20.49 14.01
N ASN A 120 1.99 -20.01 13.09
CA ASN A 120 2.04 -20.30 11.66
C ASN A 120 2.55 -19.10 10.82
N GLY A 121 2.99 -18.02 11.47
CA GLY A 121 3.40 -16.78 10.80
C GLY A 121 2.29 -16.06 10.02
N GLN A 122 1.02 -16.31 10.33
CA GLN A 122 -0.14 -15.75 9.61
C GLN A 122 -1.12 -15.04 10.55
N PHE A 123 -2.02 -14.22 10.01
CA PHE A 123 -3.05 -13.54 10.79
C PHE A 123 -3.93 -14.50 11.61
N SER A 124 -4.20 -15.70 11.08
CA SER A 124 -4.96 -16.73 11.80
C SER A 124 -4.29 -17.18 13.10
N GLY A 125 -2.96 -17.22 13.16
CA GLY A 125 -2.23 -17.52 14.40
C GLY A 125 -2.25 -16.35 15.39
N VAL A 126 -2.33 -15.11 14.92
CA VAL A 126 -2.55 -13.93 15.78
C VAL A 126 -3.93 -14.01 16.45
N ILE A 127 -4.97 -14.34 15.68
CA ILE A 127 -6.35 -14.50 16.19
C ILE A 127 -6.39 -15.48 17.37
N ASN A 128 -5.70 -16.62 17.25
CA ASN A 128 -5.65 -17.64 18.30
C ASN A 128 -5.02 -17.16 19.62
N LYS A 129 -4.27 -16.04 19.60
CA LYS A 129 -3.57 -15.48 20.77
C LYS A 129 -4.19 -14.16 21.26
N LEU A 130 -5.30 -13.70 20.69
CA LEU A 130 -5.93 -12.45 21.14
C LEU A 130 -6.40 -12.51 22.60
N ASP A 131 -6.88 -13.66 23.07
CA ASP A 131 -7.29 -13.82 24.47
C ASP A 131 -6.10 -13.65 25.45
N TYR A 132 -4.90 -14.08 25.03
CA TYR A 132 -3.66 -13.82 25.78
C TYR A 132 -3.35 -12.32 25.85
N LEU A 133 -3.51 -11.58 24.74
CA LEU A 133 -3.30 -10.13 24.74
C LEU A 133 -4.29 -9.40 25.66
N VAL A 134 -5.55 -9.85 25.69
CA VAL A 134 -6.56 -9.33 26.62
C VAL A 134 -6.15 -9.61 28.07
N GLU A 135 -5.70 -10.82 28.39
CA GLU A 135 -5.22 -11.18 29.74
C GLU A 135 -4.01 -10.34 30.17
N LEU A 136 -3.10 -10.06 29.23
CA LEU A 136 -1.94 -9.20 29.46
C LEU A 136 -2.32 -7.72 29.70
N GLY A 137 -3.54 -7.32 29.33
CA GLY A 137 -4.04 -5.94 29.45
C GLY A 137 -3.79 -5.08 28.21
N ILE A 138 -3.43 -5.68 27.08
CA ILE A 138 -3.24 -5.00 25.80
C ILE A 138 -4.62 -4.71 25.18
N ASN A 139 -4.77 -3.49 24.66
CA ASN A 139 -6.00 -3.05 23.99
C ASN A 139 -5.75 -2.29 22.68
N ALA A 140 -4.51 -2.31 22.20
CA ALA A 140 -4.14 -1.92 20.86
C ALA A 140 -2.97 -2.77 20.37
N ILE A 141 -3.05 -3.23 19.13
CA ILE A 141 -1.92 -3.86 18.43
C ILE A 141 -1.45 -2.92 17.32
N GLU A 142 -0.14 -2.83 17.13
CA GLU A 142 0.49 -2.18 15.98
C GLU A 142 1.17 -3.24 15.14
N LEU A 143 0.63 -3.48 13.96
CA LEU A 143 1.28 -4.37 13.00
C LEU A 143 2.44 -3.59 12.38
N ILE A 144 3.66 -4.12 12.49
CA ILE A 144 4.78 -3.64 11.67
C ILE A 144 4.40 -3.75 10.17
N PRO A 145 5.14 -3.11 9.24
CA PRO A 145 4.66 -2.96 7.87
C PRO A 145 4.21 -4.26 7.21
N ILE A 146 2.95 -4.26 6.74
CA ILE A 146 2.31 -5.38 6.04
C ILE A 146 1.99 -5.07 4.57
N MET A 147 2.34 -3.88 4.10
CA MET A 147 2.00 -3.38 2.76
C MET A 147 3.08 -3.73 1.73
N GLY A 148 2.70 -4.43 0.66
CA GLY A 148 3.44 -4.38 -0.60
C GLY A 148 4.77 -5.12 -0.67
N ILE A 149 4.83 -6.31 -0.07
CA ILE A 149 6.06 -7.08 0.11
C ILE A 149 5.80 -8.53 -0.29
N GLU A 150 6.54 -9.01 -1.30
CA GLU A 150 6.71 -10.44 -1.55
C GLU A 150 8.17 -10.75 -1.25
N GLU A 151 8.39 -11.77 -0.42
CA GLU A 151 9.66 -12.23 0.14
C GLU A 151 10.91 -11.80 -0.65
N ALA A 152 11.44 -10.62 -0.32
CA ALA A 152 12.77 -10.20 -0.74
C ALA A 152 13.76 -10.79 0.26
N GLU A 153 14.85 -11.40 -0.23
CA GLU A 153 15.89 -12.01 0.62
C GLU A 153 16.48 -11.03 1.66
N ASN A 154 16.30 -9.72 1.46
CA ASN A 154 16.88 -8.64 2.25
C ASN A 154 15.88 -7.80 3.07
N ASP A 155 14.57 -8.08 3.03
CA ASP A 155 13.58 -7.36 3.87
C ASP A 155 12.65 -8.33 4.61
N THR A 156 13.03 -8.64 5.84
CA THR A 156 12.28 -9.56 6.68
C THR A 156 11.14 -8.85 7.42
N TRP A 157 11.35 -7.60 7.85
CA TRP A 157 10.43 -6.86 8.73
C TRP A 157 9.42 -6.01 7.99
N GLY A 158 9.70 -5.67 6.73
CA GLY A 158 8.75 -5.08 5.83
C GLY A 158 8.96 -3.60 5.52
N TYR A 159 10.16 -3.09 5.81
CA TYR A 159 10.44 -1.66 5.68
C TYR A 159 10.85 -1.23 4.27
N LEU A 160 10.77 -2.11 3.27
CA LEU A 160 11.10 -1.84 1.87
C LEU A 160 9.87 -2.07 0.95
N PRO A 161 8.85 -1.20 1.00
CA PRO A 161 7.60 -1.42 0.28
C PRO A 161 7.76 -1.20 -1.23
N SER A 162 7.07 -2.02 -2.03
CA SER A 162 7.01 -1.89 -3.49
C SER A 162 5.58 -1.85 -4.06
N HIS A 163 4.63 -2.55 -3.43
CA HIS A 163 3.25 -2.72 -3.94
C HIS A 163 2.18 -2.32 -2.90
N PHE A 164 2.08 -1.02 -2.62
CA PHE A 164 1.34 -0.45 -1.49
C PHE A 164 -0.11 -0.89 -1.28
N PHE A 165 -0.83 -1.36 -2.31
CA PHE A 165 -2.24 -1.79 -2.20
C PHE A 165 -2.42 -3.27 -1.85
N SER A 166 -1.32 -4.01 -1.78
CA SER A 166 -1.33 -5.45 -1.52
C SER A 166 -0.88 -5.76 -0.10
N ILE A 167 -1.40 -6.86 0.44
CA ILE A 167 -0.94 -7.43 1.72
C ILE A 167 0.25 -8.33 1.42
N ARG A 168 1.20 -8.41 2.35
CA ARG A 168 2.24 -9.43 2.35
C ARG A 168 1.63 -10.83 2.22
N SER A 169 1.88 -11.49 1.09
CA SER A 169 1.17 -12.72 0.70
C SER A 169 1.37 -13.88 1.68
N SER A 170 2.48 -13.90 2.42
CA SER A 170 2.78 -14.92 3.44
C SER A 170 1.88 -14.85 4.67
N TYR A 171 1.22 -13.72 4.94
CA TYR A 171 0.39 -13.53 6.14
C TYR A 171 -1.06 -13.97 5.98
N GLY A 172 -1.54 -14.10 4.74
CA GLY A 172 -2.90 -14.50 4.41
C GLY A 172 -3.53 -13.62 3.34
N THR A 173 -4.84 -13.76 3.19
CA THR A 173 -5.67 -13.00 2.26
C THR A 173 -6.16 -11.68 2.86
N LYS A 174 -6.80 -10.84 2.04
CA LYS A 174 -7.49 -9.64 2.51
C LYS A 174 -8.54 -9.95 3.57
N ASN A 175 -9.29 -11.04 3.39
CA ASN A 175 -10.33 -11.43 4.33
C ASN A 175 -9.76 -12.00 5.63
N ASP A 176 -8.55 -12.57 5.62
CA ASP A 176 -7.85 -12.96 6.85
C ASP A 176 -7.45 -11.74 7.69
N LEU A 177 -6.98 -10.66 7.05
CA LEU A 177 -6.71 -9.40 7.76
C LEU A 177 -8.00 -8.76 8.29
N LYS A 178 -9.07 -8.70 7.48
CA LYS A 178 -10.38 -8.20 7.94
C LYS A 178 -10.90 -9.01 9.11
N LEU A 179 -10.76 -10.34 9.08
CA LEU A 179 -11.12 -11.21 10.18
C LEU A 179 -10.30 -10.94 11.44
N LEU A 180 -8.98 -10.72 11.32
CA LEU A 180 -8.15 -10.32 12.45
C LEU A 180 -8.63 -9.00 13.07
N VAL A 181 -8.92 -8.00 12.25
CA VAL A 181 -9.43 -6.70 12.73
C VAL A 181 -10.78 -6.87 13.43
N ASP A 182 -11.72 -7.60 12.82
CA ASP A 182 -13.05 -7.83 13.39
C ASP A 182 -12.97 -8.59 14.74
N GLU A 183 -12.09 -9.59 14.84
CA GLU A 183 -11.84 -10.33 16.08
C GLU A 183 -11.09 -9.51 17.15
N CYS A 184 -10.25 -8.55 16.75
CA CYS A 184 -9.68 -7.56 17.66
C CYS A 184 -10.78 -6.63 18.19
N HIS A 185 -11.63 -6.11 17.31
CA HIS A 185 -12.74 -5.22 17.69
C HIS A 185 -13.73 -5.89 18.64
N SER A 186 -14.02 -7.19 18.45
CA SER A 186 -14.84 -8.00 19.36
C SER A 186 -14.32 -7.98 20.81
N ARG A 187 -13.00 -7.85 20.97
CA ARG A 187 -12.26 -7.77 22.23
C ARG A 187 -11.89 -6.35 22.65
N LYS A 188 -12.38 -5.33 21.93
CA LYS A 188 -12.04 -3.91 22.12
C LYS A 188 -10.54 -3.63 21.97
N ILE A 189 -9.86 -4.40 21.13
CA ILE A 189 -8.48 -4.18 20.72
C ILE A 189 -8.51 -3.34 19.45
N ARG A 190 -7.82 -2.20 19.46
CA ARG A 190 -7.61 -1.36 18.26
C ARG A 190 -6.47 -1.91 17.40
N VAL A 191 -6.56 -1.76 16.09
CA VAL A 191 -5.53 -2.23 15.16
C VAL A 191 -4.89 -1.05 14.44
N PHE A 192 -3.59 -0.93 14.57
CA PHE A 192 -2.75 0.09 13.93
C PHE A 192 -1.91 -0.54 12.84
N ILE A 193 -1.58 0.25 11.82
CA ILE A 193 -0.67 -0.13 10.75
C ILE A 193 0.53 0.79 10.73
N ASP A 194 1.71 0.20 10.65
CA ASP A 194 2.96 0.89 10.36
C ASP A 194 3.11 1.12 8.84
N CYS A 195 3.25 2.39 8.46
CA CYS A 195 3.24 2.88 7.10
C CYS A 195 4.59 3.52 6.73
N VAL A 196 5.31 2.87 5.82
CA VAL A 196 6.54 3.38 5.23
C VAL A 196 6.21 4.22 4.00
N PHE A 197 6.05 5.53 4.20
CA PHE A 197 5.75 6.50 3.13
C PHE A 197 6.94 7.41 2.80
N ASN A 198 8.12 7.14 3.36
CA ASN A 198 9.31 7.95 3.11
C ASN A 198 10.14 7.44 1.92
N HIS A 199 10.18 6.14 1.66
CA HIS A 199 10.91 5.54 0.53
C HIS A 199 10.19 4.31 -0.04
N THR A 200 10.71 3.75 -1.14
CA THR A 200 10.26 2.49 -1.74
C THR A 200 11.42 1.59 -2.09
N ASP A 201 11.15 0.33 -2.44
CA ASP A 201 12.08 -0.50 -3.21
C ASP A 201 12.37 0.11 -4.59
N GLU A 202 13.54 -0.16 -5.16
CA GLU A 202 13.93 0.24 -6.52
C GLU A 202 13.06 -0.42 -7.61
N GLU A 203 12.55 -1.63 -7.34
CA GLU A 203 11.62 -2.36 -8.21
C GLU A 203 10.17 -1.89 -8.04
N CYS A 204 9.89 -0.85 -7.23
CA CYS A 204 8.55 -0.27 -7.16
C CYS A 204 8.07 0.15 -8.57
N PRO A 205 6.84 -0.22 -8.99
CA PRO A 205 6.32 0.14 -10.31
C PRO A 205 6.36 1.64 -10.63
N LEU A 206 6.27 2.52 -9.62
CA LEU A 206 6.38 3.96 -9.83
C LEU A 206 7.76 4.37 -10.35
N ALA A 207 8.83 3.78 -9.81
CA ALA A 207 10.21 4.04 -10.23
C ALA A 207 10.45 3.54 -11.67
N GLN A 208 9.84 2.40 -12.02
CA GLN A 208 9.89 1.82 -13.36
C GLN A 208 9.11 2.66 -14.39
N ILE A 209 7.98 3.28 -14.00
CA ILE A 209 7.23 4.20 -14.88
C ILE A 209 8.08 5.43 -15.19
N ASP A 210 8.44 6.21 -14.17
CA ASP A 210 9.33 7.36 -14.34
C ASP A 210 9.86 7.84 -12.99
N ARG A 211 11.04 7.36 -12.61
CA ARG A 211 11.68 7.75 -11.34
C ARG A 211 11.70 9.26 -11.09
N ASN A 212 11.97 10.09 -12.10
CA ASN A 212 12.08 11.54 -11.89
C ASN A 212 10.72 12.23 -11.70
N TYR A 213 9.63 11.57 -12.09
CA TYR A 213 8.28 12.09 -11.92
C TYR A 213 7.72 11.82 -10.52
N TRP A 214 8.16 10.72 -9.89
CA TRP A 214 7.64 10.25 -8.60
C TRP A 214 8.57 10.50 -7.41
N TYR A 215 9.89 10.62 -7.64
CA TYR A 215 10.91 10.61 -6.59
C TYR A 215 11.85 11.82 -6.67
N TYR A 216 12.49 12.16 -5.55
CA TYR A 216 13.51 13.20 -5.54
C TYR A 216 14.74 12.75 -6.34
N LYS A 217 15.35 13.69 -7.05
CA LYS A 217 16.58 13.45 -7.78
C LYS A 217 17.79 13.63 -6.87
N GLY A 218 18.43 12.52 -6.48
CA GLY A 218 19.73 12.54 -5.78
C GLY A 218 19.68 13.16 -4.39
N LYS A 219 18.57 13.01 -3.66
CA LYS A 219 18.38 13.54 -2.30
C LYS A 219 19.44 12.99 -1.32
N HIS A 220 19.86 11.74 -1.50
CA HIS A 220 21.00 11.15 -0.80
C HIS A 220 22.01 10.52 -1.77
N HIS A 221 23.28 10.51 -1.36
CA HIS A 221 24.32 9.75 -2.07
C HIS A 221 24.09 8.24 -1.86
N PRO A 222 24.50 7.38 -2.81
CA PRO A 222 24.44 5.92 -2.61
C PRO A 222 25.18 5.43 -1.36
N ASP A 223 26.18 6.19 -0.91
CA ASP A 223 26.98 5.88 0.29
C ASP A 223 26.39 6.47 1.59
N ASP A 224 25.24 7.14 1.54
CA ASP A 224 24.58 7.67 2.73
C ASP A 224 23.99 6.49 3.54
N PRO A 225 24.37 6.33 4.82
CA PRO A 225 23.87 5.23 5.66
C PRO A 225 22.36 5.30 5.92
N TYR A 226 21.70 6.41 5.60
CA TYR A 226 20.24 6.59 5.68
C TYR A 226 19.54 6.51 4.32
N ASN A 227 20.25 6.13 3.26
CA ASN A 227 19.64 5.89 1.95
C ASN A 227 19.05 4.48 1.89
N TRP A 228 17.76 4.37 2.18
CA TRP A 228 17.01 3.12 2.17
C TRP A 228 16.36 2.80 0.82
N GLY A 229 16.42 3.73 -0.14
CA GLY A 229 15.83 3.58 -1.47
C GLY A 229 15.33 4.90 -2.05
N PRO A 230 14.68 4.87 -3.23
CA PRO A 230 14.02 6.03 -3.81
C PRO A 230 13.02 6.70 -2.85
N GLU A 231 13.19 8.00 -2.61
CA GLU A 231 12.28 8.78 -1.76
C GLU A 231 11.21 9.53 -2.55
N LEU A 232 9.96 9.37 -2.12
CA LEU A 232 8.80 9.97 -2.79
C LEU A 232 8.88 11.51 -2.75
N ASN A 233 8.66 12.15 -3.90
CA ASN A 233 8.73 13.60 -4.03
C ASN A 233 7.39 14.25 -3.74
N TYR A 234 7.19 14.63 -2.48
CA TYR A 234 5.97 15.30 -2.03
C TYR A 234 5.89 16.78 -2.42
N ASP A 235 6.99 17.38 -2.86
CA ASP A 235 7.04 18.79 -3.29
C ASP A 235 6.78 18.97 -4.78
N PHE A 236 6.81 17.88 -5.56
CA PHE A 236 6.57 17.95 -6.99
C PHE A 236 5.09 18.10 -7.31
N GLN A 237 4.80 19.11 -8.13
CA GLN A 237 3.49 19.34 -8.72
C GLN A 237 3.60 19.41 -10.23
N ASP A 238 2.85 18.55 -10.91
CA ASP A 238 2.63 18.66 -12.35
C ASP A 238 1.60 19.77 -12.60
N GLN A 239 2.08 20.91 -13.11
CA GLN A 239 1.26 22.09 -13.35
C GLN A 239 0.27 21.91 -14.52
N GLU A 240 0.64 21.11 -15.52
CA GLU A 240 -0.21 20.87 -16.70
C GLU A 240 -1.39 19.99 -16.32
N LEU A 241 -1.11 18.90 -15.59
CA LEU A 241 -2.11 17.94 -15.13
C LEU A 241 -2.79 18.36 -13.82
N LYS A 242 -2.25 19.38 -13.14
CA LYS A 242 -2.71 19.90 -11.84
C LYS A 242 -2.78 18.82 -10.76
N VAL A 243 -1.72 18.00 -10.68
CA VAL A 243 -1.62 16.89 -9.74
C VAL A 243 -0.29 16.90 -9.01
N GLU A 244 -0.32 16.56 -7.72
CA GLU A 244 0.83 16.20 -6.91
C GLU A 244 0.91 14.66 -6.92
N PRO A 245 1.70 14.02 -7.78
CA PRO A 245 1.56 12.59 -8.07
C PRO A 245 1.82 11.71 -6.84
N ALA A 246 2.94 11.94 -6.13
CA ALA A 246 3.27 11.19 -4.91
C ALA A 246 2.20 11.38 -3.82
N VAL A 247 1.75 12.63 -3.61
CA VAL A 247 0.70 12.95 -2.63
C VAL A 247 -0.61 12.24 -2.99
N LYS A 248 -1.00 12.26 -4.27
CA LYS A 248 -2.22 11.60 -4.74
C LYS A 248 -2.16 10.09 -4.54
N PHE A 249 -1.05 9.46 -4.93
CA PHE A 249 -0.86 8.02 -4.81
C PHE A 249 -0.92 7.57 -3.34
N ILE A 250 -0.15 8.21 -2.46
CA ILE A 250 -0.15 7.85 -1.03
C ILE A 250 -1.49 8.19 -0.35
N SER A 251 -2.18 9.25 -0.78
CA SER A 251 -3.55 9.51 -0.32
C SER A 251 -4.50 8.37 -0.73
N ASP A 252 -4.36 7.80 -1.93
CA ASP A 252 -5.16 6.66 -2.36
C ASP A 252 -4.81 5.39 -1.57
N VAL A 253 -3.52 5.18 -1.27
CA VAL A 253 -3.07 4.07 -0.41
C VAL A 253 -3.74 4.18 0.96
N VAL A 254 -3.60 5.32 1.63
CA VAL A 254 -4.25 5.57 2.93
C VAL A 254 -5.77 5.34 2.81
N LYS A 255 -6.41 5.95 1.81
CA LYS A 255 -7.85 5.77 1.62
C LYS A 255 -8.23 4.28 1.51
N TYR A 256 -7.54 3.53 0.65
CA TYR A 256 -7.79 2.11 0.47
C TYR A 256 -7.64 1.32 1.77
N TRP A 257 -6.54 1.49 2.51
CA TRP A 257 -6.32 0.69 3.72
C TRP A 257 -7.34 0.96 4.82
N PHE A 258 -7.74 2.22 5.01
CA PHE A 258 -8.70 2.58 6.05
C PHE A 258 -10.16 2.27 5.65
N GLU A 259 -10.51 2.36 4.36
CA GLU A 259 -11.84 1.94 3.87
C GLU A 259 -11.98 0.41 3.83
N GLU A 260 -10.95 -0.31 3.40
CA GLU A 260 -11.02 -1.76 3.18
C GLU A 260 -10.86 -2.56 4.47
N PHE A 261 -10.00 -2.12 5.40
CA PHE A 261 -9.60 -2.92 6.57
C PHE A 261 -10.00 -2.33 7.92
N HIS A 262 -10.67 -1.16 7.94
CA HIS A 262 -11.25 -0.58 9.17
C HIS A 262 -10.25 -0.35 10.31
N LEU A 263 -9.00 -0.04 9.95
CA LEU A 263 -7.90 0.19 10.89
C LEU A 263 -8.15 1.42 11.77
N ASP A 264 -7.65 1.41 13.00
CA ASP A 264 -7.99 2.40 14.03
C ASP A 264 -6.88 3.42 14.29
N GLY A 265 -5.76 3.28 13.59
CA GLY A 265 -4.65 4.21 13.67
C GLY A 265 -3.56 3.93 12.64
N ILE A 266 -2.70 4.93 12.47
CA ILE A 266 -1.57 4.90 11.56
C ILE A 266 -0.30 5.26 12.32
N LYS A 267 0.78 4.51 12.12
CA LYS A 267 2.13 4.90 12.53
C LYS A 267 2.91 5.26 11.27
N PHE A 268 3.44 6.47 11.21
CA PHE A 268 4.30 6.92 10.12
C PHE A 268 5.75 6.57 10.46
N ASP A 269 6.32 5.63 9.71
CA ASP A 269 7.73 5.29 9.77
C ASP A 269 8.61 6.46 9.28
N ALA A 270 9.74 6.64 9.97
CA ALA A 270 10.76 7.64 9.68
C ALA A 270 10.17 8.98 9.19
N ALA A 271 9.28 9.58 9.99
CA ALA A 271 8.53 10.79 9.63
C ALA A 271 9.44 11.98 9.26
N LYS A 272 10.67 11.98 9.79
CA LYS A 272 11.71 12.95 9.40
C LYS A 272 12.08 12.83 7.92
N GLN A 273 12.21 11.61 7.40
CA GLN A 273 12.66 11.34 6.04
C GLN A 273 11.64 11.78 4.98
N MET A 274 10.34 11.72 5.33
CA MET A 274 9.29 12.32 4.50
C MET A 274 9.50 13.83 4.29
N ASP A 275 10.13 14.51 5.27
CA ASP A 275 10.50 15.94 5.28
C ASP A 275 9.37 16.89 4.83
N ASN A 276 8.12 16.47 5.02
CA ASN A 276 6.93 17.23 4.64
C ASN A 276 5.79 16.97 5.66
N PHE A 277 5.82 17.73 6.76
CA PHE A 277 4.85 17.60 7.86
C PHE A 277 3.43 18.02 7.47
N GLU A 278 3.27 18.85 6.44
CA GLU A 278 1.94 19.21 5.93
C GLU A 278 1.26 17.99 5.31
N ILE A 279 2.00 17.20 4.52
CA ILE A 279 1.50 15.95 3.96
C ILE A 279 1.20 14.92 5.05
N LEU A 280 2.07 14.75 6.05
CA LEU A 280 1.76 13.91 7.21
C LEU A 280 0.42 14.29 7.87
N GLY A 281 0.19 15.58 8.10
CA GLY A 281 -1.08 16.07 8.65
C GLY A 281 -2.27 15.85 7.70
N LYS A 282 -2.07 15.95 6.38
CA LYS A 282 -3.11 15.66 5.37
C LYS A 282 -3.51 14.19 5.39
N LEU A 283 -2.54 13.28 5.50
CA LEU A 283 -2.78 11.84 5.56
C LEU A 283 -3.45 11.42 6.88
N ASP A 284 -3.04 11.98 8.03
CA ASP A 284 -3.76 11.79 9.32
C ASP A 284 -5.22 12.20 9.19
N ARG A 285 -5.50 13.40 8.67
CA ARG A 285 -6.88 13.89 8.54
C ARG A 285 -7.70 13.01 7.61
N LEU A 286 -7.11 12.53 6.52
CA LEU A 286 -7.76 11.62 5.59
C LEU A 286 -8.14 10.30 6.29
N ALA A 287 -7.18 9.61 6.90
CA ALA A 287 -7.43 8.35 7.61
C ALA A 287 -8.48 8.52 8.72
N ARG A 288 -8.35 9.56 9.54
CA ARG A 288 -9.30 9.92 10.60
C ARG A 288 -10.70 10.19 10.07
N SER A 289 -10.83 10.84 8.91
CA SER A 289 -12.14 11.16 8.32
C SER A 289 -12.90 9.92 7.87
N ILE A 290 -12.19 8.86 7.48
CA ILE A 290 -12.79 7.58 7.07
C ILE A 290 -13.32 6.83 8.30
N ARG A 291 -12.66 6.96 9.45
CA ARG A 291 -13.04 6.32 10.72
C ARG A 291 -13.67 7.30 11.71
N SER A 292 -14.45 8.27 11.23
CA SER A 292 -14.98 9.38 12.05
C SER A 292 -15.81 8.97 13.25
N ASP A 293 -16.42 7.78 13.20
CA ASP A 293 -17.33 7.27 14.23
C ASP A 293 -16.60 6.51 15.35
N GLN A 294 -15.28 6.30 15.23
CA GLN A 294 -14.45 5.58 16.18
C GLN A 294 -13.25 6.45 16.64
N PRO A 295 -12.71 6.21 17.85
CA PRO A 295 -11.45 6.84 18.28
C PRO A 295 -10.30 6.51 17.31
N PHE A 296 -9.58 7.54 16.88
CA PHE A 296 -8.44 7.42 15.95
C PHE A 296 -7.18 8.07 16.51
N LEU A 297 -6.03 7.41 16.34
CA LEU A 297 -4.73 7.90 16.79
C LEU A 297 -3.71 7.73 15.67
N SER A 298 -2.95 8.79 15.43
CA SER A 298 -1.79 8.76 14.55
C SER A 298 -0.52 8.88 15.38
N GLN A 299 0.49 8.12 15.01
CA GLN A 299 1.83 8.11 15.59
C GLN A 299 2.82 8.45 14.49
N ALA A 300 3.91 9.12 14.84
CA ALA A 300 4.98 9.44 13.90
C ALA A 300 6.32 9.12 14.56
N GLU A 301 7.08 8.21 13.97
CA GLU A 301 8.44 7.93 14.40
C GLU A 301 9.34 9.09 13.95
N TYR A 302 9.74 9.90 14.90
CA TYR A 302 10.56 11.07 14.65
C TYR A 302 11.74 11.09 15.61
N VAL A 303 12.94 10.85 15.09
CA VAL A 303 14.19 11.00 15.84
C VAL A 303 14.65 12.46 15.74
N PRO A 304 14.68 13.22 16.85
CA PRO A 304 15.14 14.61 16.84
C PRO A 304 16.63 14.70 16.48
N GLU A 305 17.02 15.79 15.80
CA GLU A 305 18.39 15.97 15.32
C GLU A 305 19.45 16.19 16.41
N ASN A 306 19.05 16.55 17.63
CA ASN A 306 19.96 16.68 18.77
C ASN A 306 19.23 16.31 20.09
N LYS A 307 19.97 15.67 21.01
CA LYS A 307 19.55 15.43 22.41
C LYS A 307 19.96 16.58 23.35
N ASP A 308 20.41 17.70 22.81
CA ASP A 308 20.87 18.88 23.56
C ASP A 308 19.89 20.04 23.47
#